data_AF-X8H4F8-F1
#
_entry.id   AF-X8H4F8-F1
#
_cell.length_a   1.000
_cell.length_b   1.000
_cell.length_c   1.000
_cell.angle_alpha   90.00
_cell.angle_beta   90.00
_cell.angle_gamma   90.00
#
_symmetry.space_group_name_H-M   'P 1'
#
loop_
_entity.id
_entity.type
_entity.pdbx_description
1 polymer ?
#
loop_
_entity_poly.entity_id
_entity_poly.type
_entity_poly.pdbx_seq_one_letter_code
_entity_poly.pdbx_strand_id
1 'polypeptide(L)'
;MKIAQELRAGSTIKIGNDPFVVLKAEYNKSGRNAAVVKFKMKNLISGNISDAVYKADDKMDDIKLDKVKAIYSYQNGDSYIFSNPETWEEIELKGEDLGDALNYLEEEMPLDVVYYESTAVAVELPTFVEREVTYTEPGLRGDTSGKVMKPARINTGFEVQVPLFVEQGEWIKIDTRTNEYVERVKK
;
A
#
# COMPACT_ATOMS: atom_id res chain seq x y z
N MET A 1 3.61 -4.81 -19.76
CA MET A 1 2.42 -3.94 -19.69
C MET A 1 1.48 -4.50 -18.63
N LYS A 2 1.05 -3.65 -17.70
CA LYS A 2 -0.02 -3.92 -16.73
C LYS A 2 -1.17 -2.97 -17.00
N ILE A 3 -2.37 -3.27 -16.52
CA ILE A 3 -3.47 -2.29 -16.57
C ILE A 3 -3.46 -1.41 -15.32
N ALA A 4 -4.01 -0.20 -15.39
CA ALA A 4 -3.96 0.77 -14.30
C ALA A 4 -4.48 0.20 -12.96
N GLN A 5 -5.56 -0.59 -12.96
CA GLN A 5 -6.08 -1.18 -11.71
C GLN A 5 -5.16 -2.21 -11.04
N GLU A 6 -4.12 -2.70 -11.73
CA GLU A 6 -3.13 -3.62 -11.16
C GLU A 6 -1.97 -2.89 -10.48
N LEU A 7 -1.85 -1.57 -10.68
CA LEU A 7 -0.79 -0.76 -10.09
C LEU A 7 -1.15 -0.34 -8.67
N ARG A 8 -0.14 -0.34 -7.80
CA ARG A 8 -0.21 -0.03 -6.36
C ARG A 8 0.94 0.86 -5.93
N ALA A 9 0.92 1.35 -4.69
CA ALA A 9 2.08 2.02 -4.11
C ALA A 9 3.34 1.14 -4.25
N GLY A 10 4.45 1.74 -4.70
CA GLY A 10 5.71 1.04 -5.04
C GLY A 10 5.79 0.52 -6.49
N SER A 11 4.67 0.48 -7.23
CA SER A 11 4.70 0.09 -8.66
C SER A 11 5.41 1.14 -9.49
N THR A 12 6.18 0.69 -10.48
CA THR A 12 6.99 1.57 -11.33
C THR A 12 6.51 1.50 -12.76
N ILE A 13 6.33 2.67 -13.36
CA ILE A 13 5.78 2.82 -14.70
C ILE A 13 6.55 3.88 -15.47
N LYS A 14 6.52 3.76 -16.79
CA LYS A 14 7.02 4.78 -17.70
C LYS A 14 5.85 5.54 -18.32
N ILE A 15 5.91 6.86 -18.25
CA ILE A 15 4.95 7.75 -18.93
C ILE A 15 5.75 8.61 -19.91
N GLY A 16 5.55 8.37 -21.21
CA GLY A 16 6.40 8.94 -22.24
C GLY A 16 7.83 8.42 -22.12
N ASN A 17 8.78 9.30 -21.77
CA ASN A 17 10.17 8.93 -21.53
C ASN A 17 10.55 8.85 -20.04
N ASP A 18 9.68 9.32 -19.15
CA ASP A 18 10.04 9.50 -17.75
C ASP A 18 9.58 8.31 -16.90
N PRO A 19 10.45 7.79 -16.02
CA PRO A 19 10.10 6.76 -15.05
C PRO A 19 9.44 7.39 -13.81
N PHE A 20 8.38 6.75 -13.36
CA PHE A 20 7.62 7.14 -12.17
C PHE A 20 7.46 5.96 -11.22
N VAL A 21 7.40 6.26 -9.93
CA VAL A 21 6.87 5.34 -8.92
C VAL A 21 5.51 5.83 -8.44
N VAL A 22 4.57 4.91 -8.35
CA VAL A 22 3.25 5.16 -7.78
C VAL A 22 3.41 5.23 -6.26
N LEU A 23 3.01 6.34 -5.65
CA LEU A 23 2.98 6.53 -4.19
C LEU A 23 1.62 6.15 -3.60
N LYS A 24 0.54 6.35 -4.38
CA LYS A 24 -0.84 6.05 -4.00
C LYS A 24 -1.67 5.72 -5.23
N ALA A 25 -2.57 4.75 -5.10
CA ALA A 25 -3.51 4.35 -6.14
C ALA A 25 -4.93 4.26 -5.57
N GLU A 26 -5.83 5.11 -6.05
CA GLU A 26 -7.23 5.14 -5.60
C GLU A 26 -8.15 4.66 -6.72
N TYR A 27 -8.71 3.47 -6.56
CA TYR A 27 -9.72 2.94 -7.47
C TYR A 27 -11.08 3.57 -7.18
N ASN A 28 -11.75 4.06 -8.22
CA ASN A 28 -13.10 4.59 -8.12
C ASN A 28 -13.99 4.00 -9.23
N LYS A 29 -15.14 3.45 -8.83
CA LYS A 29 -16.19 2.99 -9.73
C LYS A 29 -17.54 3.52 -9.25
N SER A 30 -18.11 4.46 -9.99
CA SER A 30 -19.39 5.09 -9.63
C SER A 30 -20.50 4.77 -10.63
N GLY A 31 -21.51 4.03 -10.16
CA GLY A 31 -22.73 3.75 -10.91
C GLY A 31 -22.48 3.10 -12.28
N ARG A 32 -22.87 3.81 -13.35
CA ARG A 32 -22.71 3.36 -14.75
C ARG A 32 -21.44 3.88 -15.42
N ASN A 33 -20.62 4.68 -14.74
CA ASN A 33 -19.39 5.22 -15.33
C ASN A 33 -18.29 4.14 -15.40
N ALA A 34 -17.37 4.30 -16.35
CA ALA A 34 -16.17 3.48 -16.41
C ALA A 34 -15.35 3.65 -15.11
N ALA A 35 -14.73 2.56 -14.66
CA ALA A 35 -13.87 2.60 -13.50
C ALA A 35 -12.59 3.38 -13.83
N VAL A 36 -12.13 4.18 -12.88
CA VAL A 36 -10.91 4.99 -12.99
C VAL A 36 -9.99 4.73 -11.81
N VAL A 37 -8.70 4.96 -12.02
CA VAL A 37 -7.69 4.93 -10.96
C VAL A 37 -7.02 6.30 -10.92
N LYS A 38 -7.04 6.93 -9.74
CA LYS A 38 -6.27 8.14 -9.48
C LYS A 38 -4.94 7.74 -8.86
N PHE A 39 -3.85 8.07 -9.54
CA PHE A 39 -2.51 7.90 -9.00
C PHE A 39 -1.96 9.20 -8.46
N LYS A 40 -1.27 9.10 -7.33
CA LYS A 40 -0.24 10.06 -6.92
C LYS A 40 1.10 9.40 -7.19
N MET A 41 1.97 10.04 -7.97
CA MET A 41 3.20 9.44 -8.49
C MET A 41 4.37 10.39 -8.32
N LYS A 42 5.55 9.84 -8.08
CA LYS A 42 6.82 10.58 -8.03
C LYS A 42 7.63 10.27 -9.28
N ASN A 43 8.05 11.31 -9.99
CA ASN A 43 8.99 11.18 -11.09
C ASN A 43 10.37 10.84 -10.52
N LEU A 44 10.97 9.75 -10.99
CA LEU A 44 12.22 9.21 -10.44
C LEU A 44 13.47 9.98 -10.92
N ILE A 45 13.35 10.80 -11.96
CA ILE A 45 14.41 11.69 -12.45
C ILE A 45 14.32 13.05 -11.74
N SER A 46 13.15 13.69 -11.77
CA SER A 46 12.99 15.05 -11.25
C SER A 46 12.60 15.13 -9.77
N GLY A 47 12.20 14.03 -9.15
CA GLY A 47 11.69 13.98 -7.76
C GLY A 47 10.29 14.58 -7.56
N ASN A 48 9.77 15.31 -8.55
CA ASN A 48 8.44 15.92 -8.50
C ASN A 48 7.31 14.91 -8.28
N ILE A 49 6.38 15.25 -7.40
CA ILE A 49 5.15 14.50 -7.16
C ILE A 49 4.02 15.10 -8.00
N SER A 50 3.23 14.26 -8.66
CA SER A 50 2.11 14.65 -9.50
C SER A 50 0.92 13.70 -9.35
N ASP A 51 -0.28 14.21 -9.62
CA ASP A 51 -1.50 13.41 -9.66
C ASP A 51 -1.94 13.18 -11.12
N ALA A 52 -2.42 11.98 -11.42
CA ALA A 52 -2.98 11.64 -12.72
C ALA A 52 -4.17 10.68 -12.57
N VAL A 53 -5.11 10.73 -13.51
CA VAL A 53 -6.29 9.85 -13.52
C VAL A 53 -6.29 9.05 -14.82
N TYR A 54 -6.37 7.74 -14.70
CA TYR A 54 -6.42 6.79 -15.81
C TYR A 54 -7.70 5.97 -15.74
N LYS A 55 -8.15 5.42 -16.87
CA LYS A 55 -9.17 4.37 -16.85
C LYS A 55 -8.58 3.10 -16.28
N ALA A 56 -9.39 2.31 -15.57
CA ALA A 56 -8.93 1.08 -14.92
C ALA A 56 -8.31 0.06 -15.90
N ASP A 57 -8.74 0.07 -17.17
CA ASP A 57 -8.28 -0.79 -18.25
C ASP A 57 -7.18 -0.17 -19.14
N ASP A 58 -6.73 1.06 -18.84
CA ASP A 58 -5.61 1.68 -19.55
C ASP A 58 -4.34 0.85 -19.35
N LYS A 59 -3.65 0.56 -20.46
CA LYS A 59 -2.39 -0.18 -20.44
C LYS A 59 -1.25 0.76 -20.08
N MET A 60 -0.50 0.37 -19.05
CA MET A 60 0.64 1.10 -18.51
C MET A 60 1.92 0.33 -18.79
N ASP A 61 2.96 1.08 -19.19
CA ASP A 61 4.31 0.54 -19.39
C ASP A 61 4.99 0.34 -18.04
N ASP A 62 4.73 -0.81 -17.41
CA ASP A 62 5.48 -1.30 -16.26
C ASP A 62 6.97 -1.44 -16.64
N ILE A 63 7.83 -0.84 -15.83
CA ILE A 63 9.28 -1.00 -15.91
C ILE A 63 9.77 -1.80 -14.70
N LYS A 64 10.69 -2.74 -14.93
CA LYS A 64 11.32 -3.45 -13.82
C LYS A 64 12.48 -2.62 -13.30
N LEU A 65 12.28 -2.05 -12.11
CA LEU A 65 13.36 -1.51 -11.31
C LEU A 65 13.98 -2.60 -10.43
N ASP A 66 15.21 -2.35 -9.99
CA ASP A 66 15.90 -3.24 -9.08
C ASP A 66 15.22 -3.23 -7.72
N LYS A 67 15.15 -4.39 -7.10
CA LYS A 67 14.52 -4.59 -5.80
C LYS A 67 15.43 -5.38 -4.90
N VAL A 68 15.53 -4.92 -3.66
CA VAL A 68 16.30 -5.59 -2.62
C VAL A 68 15.36 -5.90 -1.47
N LYS A 69 15.41 -7.14 -0.99
CA LYS A 69 14.66 -7.53 0.20
C LYS A 69 15.18 -6.75 1.39
N ALA A 70 14.28 -6.19 2.18
CA ALA A 70 14.62 -5.51 3.41
C ALA A 70 13.59 -5.83 4.50
N ILE A 71 13.99 -5.53 5.73
CA ILE A 71 13.14 -5.62 6.90
C ILE A 71 13.01 -4.22 7.47
N TYR A 72 11.79 -3.74 7.70
CA TYR A 72 11.62 -2.46 8.38
C TYR A 72 12.13 -2.54 9.83
N SER A 73 12.97 -1.58 10.20
CA SER A 73 13.63 -1.55 11.50
C SER A 73 12.96 -0.56 12.45
N TYR A 74 13.06 0.74 12.18
CA TYR A 74 12.50 1.78 13.05
C TYR A 74 12.35 3.12 12.30
N GLN A 75 11.63 4.05 12.93
CA GLN A 75 11.52 5.43 12.46
C GLN A 75 12.54 6.32 13.18
N ASN A 76 13.24 7.17 12.43
CA ASN A 76 14.19 8.17 12.93
C ASN A 76 13.80 9.56 12.41
N GLY A 77 13.05 10.31 13.22
CA GLY A 77 12.48 11.60 12.78
C GLY A 77 11.50 11.42 11.63
N ASP A 78 11.76 12.06 10.49
CA ASP A 78 10.93 11.97 9.27
C ASP A 78 11.36 10.83 8.32
N SER A 79 12.40 10.09 8.70
CA SER A 79 12.97 8.99 7.94
C SER A 79 12.62 7.64 8.54
N TYR A 80 12.59 6.62 7.69
CA TYR A 80 12.29 5.24 8.02
C TYR A 80 13.48 4.38 7.61
N ILE A 81 13.94 3.55 8.54
CA ILE A 81 15.13 2.72 8.38
C ILE A 81 14.72 1.29 8.06
N PHE A 82 15.33 0.73 7.04
CA PHE A 82 15.15 -0.65 6.60
C PHE A 82 16.51 -1.33 6.57
N SER A 83 16.59 -2.57 7.04
CA SER A 83 17.83 -3.35 7.04
C SER A 83 17.80 -4.41 5.95
N ASN A 84 18.87 -4.52 5.17
CA ASN A 84 19.08 -5.64 4.27
C ASN A 84 19.49 -6.88 5.09
N PRO A 85 18.72 -7.98 5.12
CA PRO A 85 19.01 -9.15 5.95
C PRO A 85 20.25 -9.94 5.48
N GLU A 86 20.74 -9.71 4.27
CA GLU A 86 21.93 -10.38 3.73
C GLU A 86 23.22 -9.60 4.01
N THR A 87 23.18 -8.26 3.90
CA THR A 87 24.37 -7.40 4.05
C THR A 87 24.42 -6.65 5.38
N TRP A 88 23.30 -6.58 6.11
CA TRP A 88 23.08 -5.75 7.30
C TRP A 88 23.23 -4.24 7.05
N GLU A 89 23.23 -3.82 5.79
CA GLU A 89 23.24 -2.41 5.42
C GLU A 89 21.89 -1.77 5.75
N GLU A 90 21.94 -0.56 6.31
CA GLU A 90 20.77 0.26 6.56
C GLU A 90 20.44 1.08 5.32
N ILE A 91 19.16 1.12 4.99
CA ILE A 91 18.57 1.86 3.90
C ILE A 91 17.62 2.87 4.51
N GLU A 92 17.81 4.15 4.17
CA GLU A 92 16.98 5.24 4.66
C GLU A 92 16.03 5.72 3.55
N LEU A 93 14.74 5.81 3.86
CA LEU A 93 13.73 6.44 3.00
C LEU A 93 12.92 7.47 3.79
N LYS A 94 12.48 8.54 3.14
CA LYS A 94 11.61 9.53 3.77
C LYS A 94 10.16 9.07 3.72
N GLY A 95 9.33 9.56 4.64
CA GLY A 95 7.89 9.25 4.63
C GLY A 95 7.19 9.57 3.29
N GLU A 96 7.67 10.59 2.56
CA GLU A 96 7.16 10.93 1.23
C GLU A 96 7.41 9.87 0.15
N ASP A 97 8.45 9.04 0.31
CA ASP A 97 8.81 7.95 -0.61
C ASP A 97 7.98 6.69 -0.36
N LEU A 98 7.41 6.56 0.83
CA LEU A 98 6.69 5.37 1.27
C LEU A 98 5.21 5.42 0.88
N GLY A 99 4.61 6.60 0.76
CA GLY A 99 3.22 6.76 0.35
C GLY A 99 2.25 5.94 1.21
N ASP A 100 1.36 5.18 0.57
CA ASP A 100 0.39 4.34 1.29
C ASP A 100 1.03 3.18 2.07
N ALA A 101 2.31 2.85 1.83
CA ALA A 101 2.98 1.78 2.57
C ALA A 101 3.08 2.08 4.08
N LEU A 102 3.13 3.37 4.45
CA LEU A 102 3.12 3.83 5.85
C LEU A 102 1.92 3.32 6.64
N ASN A 103 0.78 3.13 5.98
CA ASN A 103 -0.44 2.66 6.64
C ASN A 103 -0.29 1.25 7.25
N TYR A 104 0.68 0.48 6.76
CA TYR A 104 0.84 -0.93 7.12
C TYR A 104 2.18 -1.25 7.76
N LEU A 105 3.09 -0.29 7.84
CA LEU A 105 4.47 -0.53 8.25
C LEU A 105 4.55 -0.90 9.74
N GLU A 106 5.20 -2.03 10.04
CA GLU A 106 5.38 -2.56 11.38
C GLU A 106 6.81 -3.10 11.50
N GLU A 107 7.43 -2.94 12.67
CA GLU A 107 8.79 -3.43 12.92
C GLU A 107 8.91 -4.92 12.57
N GLU A 108 10.08 -5.32 12.06
CA GLU A 108 10.35 -6.68 11.58
C GLU A 108 9.55 -7.12 10.34
N MET A 109 8.76 -6.22 9.73
CA MET A 109 8.02 -6.53 8.51
C MET A 109 8.95 -6.69 7.29
N PRO A 110 8.94 -7.83 6.59
CA PRO A 110 9.66 -8.01 5.35
C PRO A 110 8.95 -7.31 4.18
N LEU A 111 9.72 -6.63 3.35
CA LEU A 111 9.26 -5.91 2.16
C LEU A 111 10.40 -5.80 1.13
N ASP A 112 10.09 -5.26 -0.04
CA ASP A 112 11.12 -4.95 -1.04
C ASP A 112 11.38 -3.44 -1.07
N VAL A 113 12.63 -3.01 -0.99
CA VAL A 113 13.04 -1.65 -1.32
C VAL A 113 13.27 -1.58 -2.83
N VAL A 114 12.68 -0.57 -3.46
CA VAL A 114 12.80 -0.32 -4.89
C VAL A 114 13.90 0.70 -5.14
N TYR A 115 14.84 0.34 -6.03
CA TYR A 115 15.96 1.18 -6.44
C TYR A 115 15.78 1.68 -7.86
N TYR A 116 15.98 2.98 -8.05
CA TYR A 116 16.22 3.56 -9.36
C TYR A 116 17.71 3.86 -9.47
N GLU A 117 18.40 3.12 -10.34
CA GLU A 117 19.88 3.11 -10.40
C GLU A 117 20.46 2.76 -9.03
N SER A 118 21.20 3.67 -8.39
CA SER A 118 21.79 3.47 -7.07
C SER A 118 21.01 4.12 -5.92
N THR A 119 19.81 4.65 -6.20
CA THR A 119 19.02 5.41 -5.21
C THR A 119 17.76 4.66 -4.82
N ALA A 120 17.53 4.47 -3.52
CA ALA A 120 16.28 3.94 -3.00
C ALA A 120 15.16 4.99 -3.19
N VAL A 121 14.03 4.58 -3.77
CA VAL A 121 12.97 5.52 -4.18
C VAL A 121 11.58 5.17 -3.69
N ALA A 122 11.35 3.93 -3.26
CA ALA A 122 10.08 3.48 -2.70
C ALA A 122 10.25 2.13 -1.98
N VAL A 123 9.16 1.67 -1.38
CA VAL A 123 9.00 0.29 -0.92
C VAL A 123 7.83 -0.37 -1.61
N GLU A 124 7.90 -1.69 -1.75
CA GLU A 124 6.79 -2.52 -2.17
C GLU A 124 6.41 -3.48 -1.05
N LEU A 125 5.17 -3.36 -0.58
CA LEU A 125 4.62 -4.22 0.45
C LEU A 125 4.22 -5.60 -0.13
N PRO A 126 4.18 -6.63 0.74
CA PRO A 126 3.44 -7.85 0.46
C PRO A 126 1.99 -7.53 0.04
N THR A 127 1.45 -8.33 -0.88
CA THR A 127 0.07 -8.16 -1.37
C THR A 127 -0.97 -8.30 -0.28
N PHE A 128 -0.68 -9.13 0.71
CA PHE A 128 -1.54 -9.32 1.86
C PHE A 128 -0.73 -9.13 3.13
N VAL A 129 -1.33 -8.44 4.09
CA VAL A 129 -0.80 -8.30 5.44
C VAL A 129 -1.83 -8.80 6.44
N GLU A 130 -1.35 -9.42 7.51
CA GLU A 130 -2.19 -9.83 8.63
C GLU A 130 -2.02 -8.84 9.77
N ARG A 131 -3.12 -8.31 10.29
CA ARG A 131 -3.10 -7.27 11.32
C ARG A 131 -4.13 -7.57 12.40
N GLU A 132 -3.76 -7.28 13.64
CA GLU A 132 -4.70 -7.29 14.77
C GLU A 132 -5.59 -6.05 14.71
N VAL A 133 -6.89 -6.24 14.95
CA VAL A 133 -7.83 -5.14 15.17
C VAL A 133 -7.67 -4.64 16.59
N THR A 134 -7.07 -3.45 16.75
CA THR A 134 -6.85 -2.82 18.05
C THR A 134 -8.10 -2.13 18.58
N TYR A 135 -9.00 -1.70 17.70
CA TYR A 135 -10.27 -1.08 18.07
C TYR A 135 -11.31 -1.19 16.96
N THR A 136 -12.57 -1.48 17.31
CA THR A 136 -13.74 -1.35 16.43
C THR A 136 -15.01 -1.27 17.28
N GLU A 137 -16.06 -0.62 16.77
CA GLU A 137 -17.34 -0.57 17.48
C GLU A 137 -18.06 -1.93 17.45
N PRO A 138 -18.83 -2.29 18.48
CA PRO A 138 -19.70 -3.47 18.45
C PRO A 138 -20.69 -3.39 17.29
N GLY A 139 -20.85 -4.48 16.54
CA GLY A 139 -21.84 -4.54 15.46
C GLY A 139 -23.26 -4.40 16.01
N LEU A 140 -24.02 -3.43 15.51
CA LEU A 140 -25.43 -3.27 15.89
C LEU A 140 -26.25 -4.43 15.33
N ARG A 141 -26.80 -5.27 16.23
CA ARG A 141 -27.73 -6.36 15.90
C ARG A 141 -29.02 -5.77 15.30
N GLY A 142 -29.04 -5.62 13.99
CA GLY A 142 -30.19 -5.09 13.24
C GLY A 142 -29.91 -4.98 11.75
N ASP A 143 -28.64 -4.85 11.36
CA ASP A 143 -28.25 -4.72 9.96
C ASP A 143 -27.97 -6.09 9.32
N THR A 144 -29.03 -6.76 8.87
CA THR A 144 -29.03 -8.16 8.38
C THR A 144 -28.63 -8.32 6.91
N SER A 145 -28.22 -7.24 6.24
CA SER A 145 -27.94 -7.26 4.81
C SER A 145 -26.58 -7.87 4.43
N GLY A 146 -25.76 -8.26 5.42
CA GLY A 146 -24.50 -9.02 5.23
C GLY A 146 -23.38 -8.28 4.48
N LYS A 147 -23.66 -7.09 3.95
CA LYS A 147 -22.72 -6.21 3.22
C LYS A 147 -22.31 -4.98 4.00
N VAL A 148 -22.78 -4.85 5.24
CA VAL A 148 -22.46 -3.70 6.07
C VAL A 148 -21.08 -3.87 6.63
N MET A 149 -20.24 -2.89 6.34
CA MET A 149 -18.88 -2.79 6.85
C MET A 149 -18.87 -1.73 7.94
N LYS A 150 -17.98 -1.89 8.91
CA LYS A 150 -17.69 -0.92 9.96
C LYS A 150 -16.20 -0.59 9.93
N PRO A 151 -15.80 0.62 10.37
CA PRO A 151 -14.40 0.94 10.54
C PRO A 151 -13.78 0.11 11.68
N ALA A 152 -12.56 -0.37 11.44
CA ALA A 152 -11.71 -0.99 12.43
C ALA A 152 -10.29 -0.44 12.32
N ARG A 153 -9.69 -0.15 13.47
CA ARG A 153 -8.33 0.34 13.57
C ARG A 153 -7.36 -0.81 13.76
N ILE A 154 -6.25 -0.80 13.03
CA ILE A 154 -5.14 -1.74 13.21
C ILE A 154 -4.03 -1.15 14.09
N ASN A 155 -3.02 -1.94 14.41
CA ASN A 155 -1.85 -1.56 15.24
C ASN A 155 -1.13 -0.30 14.77
N THR A 156 -1.00 -0.07 13.46
CA THR A 156 -0.41 1.16 12.89
C THR A 156 -1.28 2.40 13.09
N GLY A 157 -2.51 2.23 13.57
CA GLY A 157 -3.51 3.29 13.68
C GLY A 157 -4.29 3.55 12.39
N PHE A 158 -4.01 2.83 11.30
CA PHE A 158 -4.77 2.90 10.06
C PHE A 158 -6.18 2.31 10.23
N GLU A 159 -7.17 2.90 9.55
CA GLU A 159 -8.56 2.43 9.57
C GLU A 159 -8.90 1.63 8.31
N VAL A 160 -9.44 0.43 8.51
CA VAL A 160 -9.86 -0.49 7.46
C VAL A 160 -11.34 -0.81 7.64
N GLN A 161 -12.06 -0.93 6.53
CA GLN A 161 -13.45 -1.40 6.55
C GLN A 161 -13.48 -2.91 6.75
N VAL A 162 -14.18 -3.38 7.79
CA VAL A 162 -14.32 -4.80 8.12
C VAL A 162 -15.79 -5.19 8.28
N PRO A 163 -16.16 -6.47 8.10
CA PRO A 163 -17.52 -6.93 8.35
C PRO A 163 -17.97 -6.72 9.81
N LEU A 164 -19.27 -6.55 10.03
CA LEU A 164 -19.85 -6.30 11.37
C LEU A 164 -19.46 -7.33 12.44
N PHE A 165 -19.21 -8.59 12.04
CA PHE A 165 -18.86 -9.67 12.96
C PHE A 165 -17.42 -9.63 13.46
N VAL A 166 -16.55 -8.81 12.86
CA VAL A 166 -15.15 -8.69 13.30
C VAL A 166 -15.11 -7.97 14.64
N GLU A 167 -14.45 -8.55 15.62
CA GLU A 167 -14.33 -7.99 16.97
C GLU A 167 -12.90 -7.49 17.25
N GLN A 168 -12.76 -6.70 18.32
CA GLN A 168 -11.45 -6.25 18.78
C GLN A 168 -10.61 -7.45 19.26
N GLY A 169 -9.32 -7.43 18.97
CA GLY A 169 -8.37 -8.52 19.25
C GLY A 169 -8.37 -9.63 18.20
N GLU A 170 -9.27 -9.59 17.21
CA GLU A 170 -9.23 -10.52 16.08
C GLU A 170 -8.17 -10.11 15.05
N TRP A 171 -7.60 -11.12 14.38
CA TRP A 171 -6.65 -10.91 13.29
C TRP A 171 -7.37 -10.94 11.95
N ILE A 172 -7.07 -9.97 11.11
CA ILE A 172 -7.64 -9.82 9.77
C ILE A 172 -6.53 -9.81 8.72
N LYS A 173 -6.84 -10.34 7.55
CA LYS A 173 -6.00 -10.23 6.35
C LYS A 173 -6.52 -9.09 5.49
N ILE A 174 -5.62 -8.21 5.08
CA ILE A 174 -5.92 -7.00 4.31
C ILE A 174 -5.17 -7.06 2.98
N ASP A 175 -5.84 -6.71 1.89
CA ASP A 175 -5.19 -6.48 0.59
C ASP A 175 -4.60 -5.06 0.57
N THR A 176 -3.27 -4.96 0.51
CA THR A 176 -2.54 -3.67 0.55
C THR A 176 -2.71 -2.85 -0.73
N ARG A 177 -3.34 -3.41 -1.76
CA ARG A 177 -3.61 -2.73 -3.04
C ARG A 177 -4.90 -1.93 -3.02
N THR A 178 -5.91 -2.48 -2.35
CA THR A 178 -7.27 -1.91 -2.33
C THR A 178 -7.67 -1.39 -0.95
N ASN A 179 -6.85 -1.66 0.08
CA ASN A 179 -7.15 -1.42 1.49
C ASN A 179 -8.40 -2.18 1.97
N GLU A 180 -8.71 -3.30 1.32
CA GLU A 180 -9.92 -4.08 1.61
C GLU A 180 -9.62 -5.26 2.52
N TYR A 181 -10.58 -5.54 3.41
CA TYR A 181 -10.63 -6.79 4.17
C TYR A 181 -10.77 -7.98 3.22
N VAL A 182 -9.94 -9.01 3.44
CA VAL A 182 -9.99 -10.27 2.69
C VAL A 182 -10.70 -11.35 3.51
N GLU A 183 -10.19 -11.63 4.71
CA GLU A 183 -10.69 -12.69 5.59
C GLU A 183 -10.24 -12.47 7.03
N ARG A 184 -10.89 -13.17 7.96
CA ARG A 184 -10.47 -13.26 9.36
C ARG A 184 -9.49 -14.42 9.49
N VAL A 185 -8.34 -14.15 10.10
CA VAL A 185 -7.26 -15.12 10.31
C VAL A 185 -7.37 -15.71 11.70
N LYS A 186 -7.04 -16.99 11.84
CA LYS A 186 -6.86 -17.64 13.14
C LYS A 186 -5.36 -17.70 13.43
N LYS A 187 -4.94 -17.05 14.51
CA LYS A 187 -3.58 -17.13 15.06
C LYS A 187 -3.53 -18.20 16.15
#